data_AF-A0AA95KWA7-F1
#
_entry.id   AF-A0AA95KWA7-F1
#
_cell.length_a   1.000
_cell.length_b   1.000
_cell.length_c   1.000
_cell.angle_alpha   90.00
_cell.angle_beta   90.00
_cell.angle_gamma   90.00
#
_symmetry.space_group_name_H-M   'P 1'
#
loop_
_entity.id
_entity.type
_entity.pdbx_description
1 polymer ?
#
loop_
_entity_poly.entity_id
_entity_poly.type
_entity_poly.pdbx_seq_one_letter_code
_entity_poly.pdbx_strand_id
1 'polypeptide(L)'
;MLVSVPQLDTAPKFEIELPSSTVTLAANGETATYDEVTATTAANTLVLDKGITVNTLKVKAGNVRVKSGAKVTAISRESGNTSTVIIYKEEGAELPNLSGNDAFEVVDAAVADLQNVAKNGGTYTLATDLTGDFTISATKEVIINLNGHKITNKSGDTFTVNKDSKLTINGNGTVDNVSHGKACIYNNGTVILNDGTYIRSKENGQNSESSGGNSYYNILNHGEMTINPNVEISQNGHYSSMIANGYYDYTNTNPRNGYVSGTNHQNPSLIINGGTFAGGLNTIKNDDGAQLVINDGTFTNMSQATVQNHHVAEIKGGTFNTTGSAQYVVDNEGHNGAANDLGQMTISGGTLNGKIYVVGAGASLAVTGGTFSDPSALLYLSGNANVKIRLNGDATCNGFKTQSGQSVELDLNNHVLTLAKPTVGSAGTETNSCQLLKGSTVTMKNGTLASDNDKIMIQNYCNLTLDAMTVKGLNALYVLSNNCGNILISNTTINAGIGAYAFDVCGYSTYTDGVKVTVKGTSIINGNVELSKSTGNTEPMELNIEGGTFNGNLVVDSSITNASSIINVTGTPSFKGTGWDSYKK
;
A
#
# COMPACT_ATOMS: atom_id res chain seq x y z
N MET A 1 -72.80 18.63 -12.03
CA MET A 1 -73.14 17.72 -13.13
C MET A 1 -71.93 16.83 -13.38
N LEU A 2 -72.01 15.56 -13.00
CA LEU A 2 -71.10 14.54 -13.51
C LEU A 2 -71.50 14.26 -14.96
N VAL A 3 -70.58 14.48 -15.89
CA VAL A 3 -70.69 13.95 -17.25
C VAL A 3 -69.87 12.67 -17.27
N SER A 4 -70.55 11.53 -17.35
CA SER A 4 -69.90 10.23 -17.55
C SER A 4 -69.29 10.19 -18.95
N VAL A 5 -67.98 9.98 -19.02
CA VAL A 5 -67.32 9.58 -20.27
C VAL A 5 -67.69 8.11 -20.52
N PRO A 6 -68.15 7.72 -21.72
CA PRO A 6 -68.49 6.33 -22.01
C PRO A 6 -67.28 5.44 -21.82
N GLN A 7 -67.51 4.25 -21.25
CA GLN A 7 -66.57 3.14 -21.31
C GLN A 7 -66.36 2.79 -22.79
N LEU A 8 -65.16 3.04 -23.31
CA LEU A 8 -64.78 2.64 -24.67
C LEU A 8 -64.64 1.11 -24.68
N ASP A 9 -65.46 0.41 -25.47
CA ASP A 9 -65.41 -1.06 -25.64
C ASP A 9 -64.11 -1.54 -26.33
N THR A 10 -63.30 -0.63 -26.86
CA THR A 10 -62.05 -0.91 -27.56
C THR A 10 -60.94 0.02 -27.08
N ALA A 11 -59.72 -0.50 -26.93
CA ALA A 11 -58.56 0.31 -26.56
C ALA A 11 -58.39 1.50 -27.55
N PRO A 12 -58.11 2.71 -27.04
CA PRO A 12 -58.10 3.92 -27.86
C PRO A 12 -56.87 4.02 -28.79
N LYS A 13 -57.00 4.83 -29.84
CA LYS A 13 -55.92 5.22 -30.77
C LYS A 13 -55.58 6.70 -30.60
N PHE A 14 -54.31 7.06 -30.61
CA PHE A 14 -53.87 8.46 -30.47
C PHE A 14 -52.70 8.81 -31.38
N GLU A 15 -52.68 10.08 -31.80
CA GLU A 15 -51.56 10.72 -32.49
C GLU A 15 -50.94 11.77 -31.58
N ILE A 16 -49.61 11.76 -31.47
CA ILE A 16 -48.81 12.68 -30.66
C ILE A 16 -47.94 13.48 -31.61
N GLU A 17 -48.15 14.79 -31.66
CA GLU A 17 -47.35 15.72 -32.47
C GLU A 17 -46.70 16.79 -31.57
N LEU A 18 -45.63 16.40 -30.88
CA LEU A 18 -44.89 17.25 -29.95
C LEU A 18 -43.38 17.12 -30.22
N PRO A 19 -42.90 17.59 -31.39
CA PRO A 19 -41.55 17.31 -31.91
C PRO A 19 -40.40 17.83 -31.03
N SER A 20 -40.69 18.72 -30.08
CA SER A 20 -39.69 19.34 -29.19
C SER A 20 -39.86 18.93 -27.73
N SER A 21 -40.71 17.95 -27.40
CA SER A 21 -41.06 17.61 -26.01
C SER A 21 -40.86 16.14 -25.67
N THR A 22 -40.58 15.87 -24.39
CA THR A 22 -40.72 14.56 -23.74
C THR A 22 -42.19 14.28 -23.45
N VAL A 23 -42.70 13.13 -23.90
CA VAL A 23 -44.07 12.69 -23.71
C VAL A 23 -44.06 11.35 -22.99
N THR A 24 -44.61 11.32 -21.77
CA THR A 24 -44.79 10.08 -21.02
C THR A 24 -46.24 9.61 -21.16
N LEU A 25 -46.43 8.38 -21.64
CA LEU A 25 -47.68 7.66 -21.51
C LEU A 25 -47.67 6.97 -20.14
N ALA A 26 -48.66 7.29 -19.32
CA ALA A 26 -48.83 6.73 -17.98
C ALA A 26 -50.28 6.30 -17.76
N ALA A 27 -50.49 5.23 -16.99
CA ALA A 27 -51.82 4.75 -16.65
C ALA A 27 -52.44 5.64 -15.56
N ASN A 28 -53.72 5.98 -15.71
CA ASN A 28 -54.51 6.59 -14.63
C ASN A 28 -55.10 5.49 -13.71
N GLY A 29 -54.22 4.61 -13.21
CA GLY A 29 -54.54 3.35 -12.51
C GLY A 29 -53.34 2.39 -12.54
N GLU A 30 -53.57 1.09 -12.36
CA GLU A 30 -52.47 0.08 -12.41
C GLU A 30 -51.98 -0.21 -13.83
N THR A 31 -52.87 -0.19 -14.82
CA THR A 31 -52.57 -0.52 -16.22
C THR A 31 -53.38 0.33 -17.19
N ALA A 32 -52.83 0.61 -18.37
CA ALA A 32 -53.56 1.20 -19.49
C ALA A 32 -53.14 0.55 -20.82
N THR A 33 -54.11 0.29 -21.70
CA THR A 33 -53.87 -0.29 -23.03
C THR A 33 -54.27 0.68 -24.12
N TYR A 34 -53.41 0.85 -25.12
CA TYR A 34 -53.63 1.65 -26.32
C TYR A 34 -53.58 0.74 -27.55
N ASP A 35 -54.56 0.86 -28.44
CA ASP A 35 -54.60 0.03 -29.66
C ASP A 35 -53.56 0.51 -30.69
N GLU A 36 -53.45 1.82 -30.87
CA GLU A 36 -52.44 2.41 -31.74
C GLU A 36 -51.94 3.75 -31.18
N VAL A 37 -50.62 3.94 -31.17
CA VAL A 37 -49.98 5.23 -30.86
C VAL A 37 -49.11 5.60 -32.05
N THR A 38 -49.37 6.75 -32.66
CA THR A 38 -48.51 7.34 -33.69
C THR A 38 -47.81 8.57 -33.11
N ALA A 39 -46.47 8.61 -33.09
CA ALA A 39 -45.74 9.61 -32.32
C ALA A 39 -44.62 10.33 -33.11
N THR A 40 -44.66 11.66 -33.05
CA THR A 40 -43.59 12.60 -33.42
C THR A 40 -43.11 13.31 -32.15
N THR A 41 -41.90 12.99 -31.69
CA THR A 41 -41.31 13.53 -30.46
C THR A 41 -39.84 13.93 -30.67
N ALA A 42 -39.18 14.54 -29.68
CA ALA A 42 -37.76 14.87 -29.73
C ALA A 42 -36.82 13.64 -29.57
N ALA A 43 -35.51 13.84 -29.41
CA ALA A 43 -34.61 12.74 -29.08
C ALA A 43 -34.85 12.24 -27.64
N ASN A 44 -35.08 10.93 -27.47
CA ASN A 44 -35.29 10.20 -26.19
C ASN A 44 -36.59 10.55 -25.46
N THR A 45 -37.71 10.69 -26.17
CA THR A 45 -38.86 11.42 -25.61
C THR A 45 -40.20 10.73 -25.55
N LEU A 46 -40.50 9.68 -26.32
CA LEU A 46 -41.70 8.89 -26.01
C LEU A 46 -41.36 7.88 -24.91
N VAL A 47 -41.88 8.09 -23.70
CA VAL A 47 -41.68 7.21 -22.56
C VAL A 47 -42.95 6.41 -22.30
N LEU A 48 -42.87 5.08 -22.35
CA LEU A 48 -43.94 4.18 -21.93
C LEU A 48 -43.70 3.80 -20.47
N ASP A 49 -44.54 4.30 -19.57
CA ASP A 49 -44.39 4.05 -18.13
C ASP A 49 -44.85 2.63 -17.74
N LYS A 50 -44.53 2.22 -16.51
CA LYS A 50 -44.97 0.93 -15.97
C LYS A 50 -46.48 0.73 -16.12
N GLY A 51 -46.90 -0.45 -16.57
CA GLY A 51 -48.32 -0.81 -16.75
C GLY A 51 -48.92 -0.33 -18.07
N ILE A 52 -48.15 0.33 -18.94
CA ILE A 52 -48.60 0.69 -20.29
C ILE A 52 -48.44 -0.49 -21.24
N THR A 53 -49.51 -0.81 -21.98
CA THR A 53 -49.48 -1.70 -23.15
C THR A 53 -49.84 -0.90 -24.40
N VAL A 54 -48.98 -0.94 -25.43
CA VAL A 54 -49.26 -0.39 -26.77
C VAL A 54 -49.31 -1.54 -27.76
N ASN A 55 -50.48 -1.78 -28.37
CA ASN A 55 -50.62 -2.86 -29.35
C ASN A 55 -49.82 -2.53 -30.62
N THR A 56 -49.97 -1.31 -31.16
CA THR A 56 -49.23 -0.85 -32.34
C THR A 56 -48.60 0.52 -32.09
N LEU A 57 -47.27 0.62 -32.14
CA LEU A 57 -46.52 1.87 -32.04
C LEU A 57 -45.92 2.27 -33.39
N LYS A 58 -46.36 3.41 -33.95
CA LYS A 58 -45.83 4.00 -35.17
C LYS A 58 -44.92 5.20 -34.83
N VAL A 59 -43.63 5.10 -35.13
CA VAL A 59 -42.66 6.15 -34.80
C VAL A 59 -42.40 7.05 -36.02
N LYS A 60 -42.98 8.25 -36.01
CA LYS A 60 -42.79 9.30 -37.03
C LYS A 60 -41.49 10.10 -36.83
N ALA A 61 -41.11 10.36 -35.58
CA ALA A 61 -39.82 10.96 -35.23
C ALA A 61 -39.49 10.75 -33.74
N GLY A 62 -38.21 10.84 -33.41
CA GLY A 62 -37.71 10.69 -32.04
C GLY A 62 -37.35 9.25 -31.66
N ASN A 63 -37.07 9.06 -30.38
CA ASN A 63 -36.71 7.75 -29.80
C ASN A 63 -37.73 7.35 -28.73
N VAL A 64 -37.72 6.05 -28.39
CA VAL A 64 -38.69 5.46 -27.46
C VAL A 64 -37.96 4.93 -26.22
N ARG A 65 -38.47 5.19 -25.03
CA ARG A 65 -38.08 4.52 -23.79
C ARG A 65 -39.22 3.64 -23.31
N VAL A 66 -38.95 2.37 -23.08
CA VAL A 66 -39.93 1.40 -22.59
C VAL A 66 -39.48 0.98 -21.20
N LYS A 67 -40.21 1.45 -20.18
CA LYS A 67 -39.86 1.18 -18.79
C LYS A 67 -40.19 -0.24 -18.35
N SER A 68 -39.63 -0.66 -17.23
CA SER A 68 -39.93 -1.96 -16.62
C SER A 68 -41.44 -2.15 -16.43
N GLY A 69 -41.99 -3.27 -16.93
CA GLY A 69 -43.42 -3.56 -16.88
C GLY A 69 -44.29 -2.85 -17.93
N ALA A 70 -43.68 -2.15 -18.90
CA ALA A 70 -44.38 -1.69 -20.10
C ALA A 70 -44.24 -2.69 -21.25
N LYS A 71 -45.21 -2.70 -22.16
CA LYS A 71 -45.31 -3.64 -23.27
C LYS A 71 -45.60 -2.95 -24.60
N VAL A 72 -44.85 -3.31 -25.62
CA VAL A 72 -45.16 -2.99 -27.03
C VAL A 72 -45.35 -4.30 -27.78
N THR A 73 -46.50 -4.46 -28.45
CA THR A 73 -46.81 -5.71 -29.18
C THR A 73 -46.34 -5.66 -30.63
N ALA A 74 -46.48 -4.52 -31.30
CA ALA A 74 -45.99 -4.26 -32.64
C ALA A 74 -45.43 -2.84 -32.73
N ILE A 75 -44.34 -2.66 -33.47
CA ILE A 75 -43.72 -1.34 -33.70
C ILE A 75 -43.27 -1.22 -35.14
N SER A 76 -43.48 -0.04 -35.74
CA SER A 76 -43.04 0.28 -37.10
C SER A 76 -42.52 1.71 -37.18
N ARG A 77 -41.43 1.89 -37.93
CA ARG A 77 -40.92 3.21 -38.28
C ARG A 77 -41.74 3.72 -39.46
N GLU A 78 -42.33 4.91 -39.31
CA GLU A 78 -43.13 5.50 -40.39
C GLU A 78 -42.25 5.83 -41.61
N SER A 79 -42.83 5.77 -42.80
CA SER A 79 -42.07 5.82 -44.07
C SER A 79 -41.32 7.14 -44.28
N GLY A 80 -41.80 8.24 -43.69
CA GLY A 80 -41.13 9.54 -43.70
C GLY A 80 -39.96 9.67 -42.71
N ASN A 81 -39.79 8.72 -41.79
CA ASN A 81 -38.70 8.71 -40.83
C ASN A 81 -37.53 7.89 -41.38
N THR A 82 -36.45 8.59 -41.78
CA THR A 82 -35.25 7.95 -42.33
C THR A 82 -34.19 7.64 -41.27
N SER A 83 -34.33 8.19 -40.05
CA SER A 83 -33.42 7.96 -38.94
C SER A 83 -33.63 6.59 -38.28
N THR A 84 -32.56 5.96 -37.79
CA THR A 84 -32.69 4.80 -36.91
C THR A 84 -33.33 5.25 -35.60
N VAL A 85 -34.38 4.55 -35.17
CA VAL A 85 -35.09 4.82 -33.92
C VAL A 85 -34.41 4.04 -32.81
N ILE A 86 -33.89 4.75 -31.80
CA ILE A 86 -33.31 4.12 -30.63
C ILE A 86 -34.44 3.76 -29.66
N ILE A 87 -34.44 2.52 -29.18
CA ILE A 87 -35.35 2.02 -28.16
C ILE A 87 -34.55 1.75 -26.89
N TYR A 88 -34.73 2.61 -25.88
CA TYR A 88 -34.17 2.41 -24.54
C TYR A 88 -35.05 1.43 -23.77
N LYS A 89 -34.58 0.20 -23.64
CA LYS A 89 -35.30 -0.87 -22.98
C LYS A 89 -34.80 -1.03 -21.55
N GLU A 90 -35.71 -0.87 -20.58
CA GLU A 90 -35.43 -1.25 -19.20
C GLU A 90 -35.63 -2.76 -18.99
N GLU A 91 -34.97 -3.32 -17.98
CA GLU A 91 -35.18 -4.71 -17.58
C GLU A 91 -36.66 -4.95 -17.21
N GLY A 92 -37.26 -6.03 -17.71
CA GLY A 92 -38.68 -6.32 -17.53
C GLY A 92 -39.64 -5.61 -18.51
N ALA A 93 -39.15 -4.81 -19.46
CA ALA A 93 -39.95 -4.32 -20.58
C ALA A 93 -40.16 -5.41 -21.65
N GLU A 94 -41.36 -5.46 -22.22
CA GLU A 94 -41.73 -6.36 -23.34
C GLU A 94 -41.74 -5.59 -24.66
N LEU A 95 -41.01 -6.11 -25.66
CA LEU A 95 -40.94 -5.57 -27.02
C LEU A 95 -41.18 -6.69 -28.05
N PRO A 96 -41.63 -6.36 -29.28
CA PRO A 96 -41.64 -7.33 -30.36
C PRO A 96 -40.20 -7.75 -30.72
N ASN A 97 -40.07 -8.87 -31.44
CA ASN A 97 -38.77 -9.26 -31.98
C ASN A 97 -38.36 -8.28 -33.10
N LEU A 98 -37.30 -7.51 -32.87
CA LEU A 98 -36.74 -6.53 -33.80
C LEU A 98 -35.43 -7.00 -34.45
N SER A 99 -35.07 -8.27 -34.26
CA SER A 99 -33.84 -8.82 -34.82
C SER A 99 -33.85 -8.72 -36.35
N GLY A 100 -32.82 -8.07 -36.92
CA GLY A 100 -32.68 -7.89 -38.37
C GLY A 100 -33.46 -6.71 -38.95
N ASN A 101 -34.10 -5.88 -38.13
CA ASN A 101 -34.73 -4.64 -38.57
C ASN A 101 -33.77 -3.45 -38.37
N ASP A 102 -33.24 -2.91 -39.46
CA ASP A 102 -32.28 -1.79 -39.47
C ASP A 102 -32.89 -0.43 -39.10
N ALA A 103 -34.23 -0.34 -39.06
CA ALA A 103 -34.94 0.85 -38.63
C ALA A 103 -34.87 1.09 -37.11
N PHE A 104 -34.53 0.07 -36.33
CA PHE A 104 -34.53 0.13 -34.86
C PHE A 104 -33.21 -0.35 -34.26
N GLU A 105 -32.75 0.38 -33.25
CA GLU A 105 -31.64 -0.03 -32.40
C GLU A 105 -32.16 -0.16 -30.96
N VAL A 106 -32.15 -1.37 -30.41
CA VAL A 106 -32.55 -1.60 -29.01
C VAL A 106 -31.31 -1.52 -28.14
N VAL A 107 -31.30 -0.60 -27.18
CA VAL A 107 -30.22 -0.41 -26.21
C VAL A 107 -30.74 -0.63 -24.79
N ASP A 108 -29.87 -1.12 -23.92
CA ASP A 108 -30.15 -1.15 -22.49
C ASP A 108 -30.24 0.30 -21.96
N ALA A 109 -31.37 0.63 -21.33
CA ALA A 109 -31.63 1.98 -20.86
C ALA A 109 -30.63 2.43 -19.77
N ALA A 110 -30.27 1.53 -18.85
CA ALA A 110 -29.33 1.83 -17.77
C ALA A 110 -27.92 2.09 -18.32
N VAL A 111 -27.47 1.30 -19.31
CA VAL A 111 -26.20 1.53 -20.01
C VAL A 111 -26.20 2.89 -20.70
N ALA A 112 -27.26 3.21 -21.43
CA ALA A 112 -27.37 4.49 -22.14
C ALA A 112 -27.38 5.69 -21.19
N ASP A 113 -28.10 5.60 -20.06
CA ASP A 113 -28.16 6.65 -19.06
C ASP A 113 -26.79 6.90 -18.43
N LEU A 114 -26.06 5.84 -18.07
CA LEU A 114 -24.70 5.96 -17.55
C LEU A 114 -23.73 6.52 -18.60
N GLN A 115 -23.82 6.09 -19.87
CA GLN A 115 -23.02 6.68 -20.96
C GLN A 115 -23.32 8.17 -21.16
N ASN A 116 -24.57 8.59 -20.96
CA ASN A 116 -24.93 10.00 -21.02
C ASN A 116 -24.29 10.81 -19.88
N VAL A 117 -24.33 10.28 -18.65
CA VAL A 117 -23.64 10.89 -17.49
C VAL A 117 -22.13 10.91 -17.73
N ALA A 118 -21.53 9.83 -18.26
CA ALA A 118 -20.10 9.75 -18.56
C ALA A 118 -19.61 10.83 -19.55
N LYS A 119 -20.48 11.24 -20.49
CA LYS A 119 -20.20 12.29 -21.50
C LYS A 119 -20.46 13.70 -20.99
N ASN A 120 -21.49 13.89 -20.17
CA ASN A 120 -22.02 15.22 -19.83
C ASN A 120 -21.76 15.64 -18.37
N GLY A 121 -21.33 14.72 -17.51
CA GLY A 121 -21.17 14.92 -16.07
C GLY A 121 -22.46 14.64 -15.29
N GLY A 122 -22.36 14.68 -13.97
CA GLY A 122 -23.48 14.47 -13.05
C GLY A 122 -23.38 13.15 -12.29
N THR A 123 -24.49 12.76 -11.67
CA THR A 123 -24.53 11.57 -10.81
C THR A 123 -25.36 10.47 -11.44
N TYR A 124 -24.84 9.25 -11.42
CA TYR A 124 -25.57 8.03 -11.75
C TYR A 124 -25.58 7.11 -10.53
N THR A 125 -26.75 6.60 -10.16
CA THR A 125 -26.92 5.63 -9.07
C THR A 125 -27.45 4.34 -9.64
N LEU A 126 -26.77 3.23 -9.36
CA LEU A 126 -27.20 1.93 -9.85
C LEU A 126 -28.48 1.49 -9.13
N ALA A 127 -29.43 0.99 -9.93
CA ALA A 127 -30.66 0.35 -9.44
C ALA A 127 -30.61 -1.18 -9.54
N THR A 128 -29.75 -1.69 -10.42
CA THR A 128 -29.52 -3.12 -10.70
C THR A 128 -28.05 -3.30 -11.11
N ASP A 129 -27.63 -4.55 -11.20
CA ASP A 129 -26.36 -4.87 -11.84
C ASP A 129 -26.35 -4.43 -13.31
N LEU A 130 -25.18 -4.03 -13.80
CA LEU A 130 -25.00 -3.45 -15.12
C LEU A 130 -23.83 -4.10 -15.85
N THR A 131 -23.99 -4.35 -17.15
CA THR A 131 -22.89 -4.81 -18.00
C THR A 131 -22.60 -3.79 -19.09
N GLY A 132 -21.40 -3.22 -19.09
CA GLY A 132 -21.00 -2.21 -20.07
C GLY A 132 -19.58 -1.70 -19.88
N ASP A 133 -19.04 -1.11 -20.95
CA ASP A 133 -17.76 -0.41 -20.97
C ASP A 133 -18.06 1.10 -21.01
N PHE A 134 -17.45 1.90 -20.12
CA PHE A 134 -17.79 3.33 -19.97
C PHE A 134 -16.57 4.25 -20.11
N THR A 135 -16.63 5.19 -21.06
CA THR A 135 -15.62 6.24 -21.22
C THR A 135 -16.09 7.54 -20.57
N ILE A 136 -15.39 7.97 -19.52
CA ILE A 136 -15.61 9.25 -18.85
C ILE A 136 -14.86 10.33 -19.64
N SER A 137 -15.60 11.21 -20.30
CA SER A 137 -15.07 12.31 -21.12
C SER A 137 -15.68 13.67 -20.77
N ALA A 138 -16.50 13.72 -19.72
CA ALA A 138 -17.17 14.92 -19.28
C ALA A 138 -16.17 15.92 -18.67
N THR A 139 -16.37 17.21 -18.97
CA THR A 139 -15.65 18.30 -18.32
C THR A 139 -16.14 18.55 -16.88
N LYS A 140 -17.37 18.14 -16.58
CA LYS A 140 -17.94 18.15 -15.23
C LYS A 140 -17.72 16.80 -14.57
N GLU A 141 -17.59 16.81 -13.24
CA GLU A 141 -17.42 15.59 -12.46
C GLU A 141 -18.55 14.58 -12.71
N VAL A 142 -18.15 13.33 -12.88
CA VAL A 142 -19.04 12.17 -12.93
C VAL A 142 -18.97 11.45 -11.58
N ILE A 143 -20.13 11.23 -10.97
CA ILE A 143 -20.26 10.52 -9.71
C ILE A 143 -21.06 9.25 -9.94
N ILE A 144 -20.47 8.10 -9.64
CA ILE A 144 -21.15 6.80 -9.72
C ILE A 144 -21.39 6.28 -8.31
N ASN A 145 -22.65 6.09 -7.94
CA ASN A 145 -23.01 5.41 -6.70
C ASN A 145 -23.34 3.95 -7.01
N LEU A 146 -22.52 3.02 -6.52
CA LEU A 146 -22.68 1.59 -6.76
C LEU A 146 -23.94 1.01 -6.09
N ASN A 147 -24.34 1.57 -4.95
CA ASN A 147 -25.62 1.26 -4.29
C ASN A 147 -25.90 -0.25 -4.07
N GLY A 148 -24.86 -1.01 -3.76
CA GLY A 148 -24.90 -2.46 -3.52
C GLY A 148 -24.80 -3.31 -4.79
N HIS A 149 -24.70 -2.71 -5.97
CA HIS A 149 -24.75 -3.39 -7.26
C HIS A 149 -23.38 -3.54 -7.92
N LYS A 150 -23.35 -4.40 -8.94
CA LYS A 150 -22.16 -4.74 -9.71
C LYS A 150 -22.16 -4.10 -11.11
N ILE A 151 -21.02 -3.55 -11.52
CA ILE A 151 -20.72 -3.21 -12.91
C ILE A 151 -19.71 -4.22 -13.45
N THR A 152 -20.04 -4.92 -14.54
CA THR A 152 -19.11 -5.81 -15.25
C THR A 152 -18.83 -5.26 -16.63
N ASN A 153 -17.58 -5.26 -17.07
CA ASN A 153 -17.24 -4.86 -18.44
C ASN A 153 -17.78 -5.87 -19.49
N LYS A 154 -17.90 -5.43 -20.74
CA LYS A 154 -18.24 -6.30 -21.88
C LYS A 154 -16.99 -6.78 -22.61
N SER A 155 -16.12 -5.86 -23.02
CA SER A 155 -14.94 -6.18 -23.82
C SER A 155 -13.76 -5.22 -23.62
N GLY A 156 -14.04 -4.00 -23.16
CA GLY A 156 -13.07 -2.96 -22.87
C GLY A 156 -12.67 -2.91 -21.40
N ASP A 157 -12.08 -1.77 -21.01
CA ASP A 157 -11.95 -1.43 -19.59
C ASP A 157 -13.34 -1.16 -19.02
N THR A 158 -13.58 -1.45 -17.74
CA THR A 158 -14.90 -1.17 -17.14
C THR A 158 -15.16 0.33 -17.13
N PHE A 159 -14.15 1.11 -16.71
CA PHE A 159 -14.08 2.55 -16.89
C PHE A 159 -12.76 2.97 -17.56
N THR A 160 -12.86 3.78 -18.62
CA THR A 160 -11.74 4.59 -19.14
C THR A 160 -11.99 6.04 -18.77
N VAL A 161 -11.09 6.66 -18.01
CA VAL A 161 -11.18 8.08 -17.64
C VAL A 161 -10.21 8.86 -18.50
N ASN A 162 -10.74 9.75 -19.34
CA ASN A 162 -9.92 10.59 -20.21
C ASN A 162 -9.20 11.67 -19.41
N LYS A 163 -8.12 12.21 -19.99
CA LYS A 163 -7.45 13.39 -19.46
C LYS A 163 -8.44 14.52 -19.21
N ASP A 164 -8.20 15.25 -18.13
CA ASP A 164 -9.01 16.39 -17.67
C ASP A 164 -10.47 16.05 -17.27
N SER A 165 -10.83 14.76 -17.28
CA SER A 165 -12.12 14.28 -16.76
C SER A 165 -11.97 13.81 -15.31
N LYS A 166 -13.05 13.92 -14.52
CA LYS A 166 -13.09 13.51 -13.12
C LYS A 166 -14.16 12.47 -12.86
N LEU A 167 -13.77 11.34 -12.25
CA LEU A 167 -14.66 10.27 -11.83
C LEU A 167 -14.56 10.06 -10.31
N THR A 168 -15.70 10.06 -9.63
CA THR A 168 -15.82 9.66 -8.22
C THR A 168 -16.74 8.45 -8.12
N ILE A 169 -16.30 7.38 -7.45
CA ILE A 169 -17.11 6.19 -7.18
C ILE A 169 -17.37 6.06 -5.69
N ASN A 170 -18.65 5.91 -5.32
CA ASN A 170 -19.14 5.81 -3.95
C ASN A 170 -20.01 4.56 -3.73
N GLY A 171 -20.21 4.23 -2.46
CA GLY A 171 -21.14 3.23 -2.01
C GLY A 171 -20.63 1.81 -2.18
N ASN A 172 -21.08 0.93 -1.29
CA ASN A 172 -20.77 -0.50 -1.36
C ASN A 172 -21.27 -1.07 -2.71
N GLY A 173 -20.58 -2.05 -3.26
CA GLY A 173 -20.88 -2.62 -4.58
C GLY A 173 -19.59 -3.09 -5.25
N THR A 174 -19.67 -3.52 -6.51
CA THR A 174 -18.51 -4.13 -7.18
C THR A 174 -18.27 -3.55 -8.57
N VAL A 175 -17.02 -3.20 -8.88
CA VAL A 175 -16.56 -2.96 -10.24
C VAL A 175 -15.70 -4.15 -10.65
N ASP A 176 -16.12 -4.85 -11.69
CA ASP A 176 -15.50 -6.08 -12.16
C ASP A 176 -15.00 -5.94 -13.60
N ASN A 177 -13.84 -6.53 -13.88
CA ASN A 177 -13.35 -6.74 -15.23
C ASN A 177 -13.08 -8.22 -15.52
N VAL A 178 -13.69 -8.73 -16.60
CA VAL A 178 -13.60 -10.11 -17.06
C VAL A 178 -12.77 -10.28 -18.32
N SER A 179 -12.20 -9.21 -18.86
CA SER A 179 -11.49 -9.21 -20.15
C SER A 179 -9.98 -9.16 -20.00
N HIS A 180 -9.28 -9.85 -20.90
CA HIS A 180 -7.82 -9.89 -20.93
C HIS A 180 -7.25 -8.56 -21.41
N GLY A 181 -6.19 -8.07 -20.74
CA GLY A 181 -5.53 -6.83 -21.13
C GLY A 181 -6.37 -5.57 -20.87
N LYS A 182 -7.36 -5.65 -19.97
CA LYS A 182 -8.29 -4.57 -19.61
C LYS A 182 -8.35 -4.38 -18.11
N ALA A 183 -8.54 -3.15 -17.65
CA ALA A 183 -8.61 -2.80 -16.23
C ALA A 183 -10.05 -2.54 -15.79
N CYS A 184 -10.30 -2.62 -14.48
CA CYS A 184 -11.51 -2.04 -13.90
C CYS A 184 -11.49 -0.53 -14.13
N ILE A 185 -10.37 0.12 -13.80
CA ILE A 185 -10.16 1.55 -14.02
C ILE A 185 -8.89 1.74 -14.84
N TYR A 186 -9.04 2.31 -16.05
CA TYR A 186 -7.93 2.89 -16.81
C TYR A 186 -8.01 4.41 -16.70
N ASN A 187 -7.17 5.00 -15.85
CA ASN A 187 -7.23 6.43 -15.52
C ASN A 187 -6.16 7.23 -16.27
N ASN A 188 -6.59 8.24 -17.02
CA ASN A 188 -5.73 9.29 -17.57
C ASN A 188 -6.11 10.69 -17.06
N GLY A 189 -7.15 10.80 -16.23
CA GLY A 189 -7.67 12.03 -15.62
C GLY A 189 -7.56 11.98 -14.10
N THR A 190 -8.63 12.35 -13.39
CA THR A 190 -8.68 12.32 -11.92
C THR A 190 -9.73 11.32 -11.42
N VAL A 191 -9.34 10.38 -10.56
CA VAL A 191 -10.24 9.38 -9.97
C VAL A 191 -10.22 9.41 -8.46
N ILE A 192 -11.40 9.37 -7.84
CA ILE A 192 -11.57 9.21 -6.39
C ILE A 192 -12.41 7.95 -6.14
N LEU A 193 -11.84 6.98 -5.42
CA LEU A 193 -12.54 5.78 -4.97
C LEU A 193 -12.84 5.93 -3.48
N ASN A 194 -14.11 6.15 -3.13
CA ASN A 194 -14.53 6.32 -1.74
C ASN A 194 -14.87 5.00 -1.06
N ASP A 195 -15.51 4.09 -1.80
CA ASP A 195 -15.96 2.78 -1.32
C ASP A 195 -15.93 1.76 -2.48
N GLY A 196 -16.29 0.51 -2.18
CA GLY A 196 -16.56 -0.51 -3.18
C GLY A 196 -15.43 -1.52 -3.33
N THR A 197 -15.76 -2.62 -4.02
CA THR A 197 -14.86 -3.74 -4.27
C THR A 197 -14.47 -3.76 -5.76
N TYR A 198 -13.18 -3.81 -6.06
CA TYR A 198 -12.66 -3.81 -7.43
C TYR A 198 -11.95 -5.13 -7.66
N ILE A 199 -12.43 -5.91 -8.63
CA ILE A 199 -11.94 -7.27 -8.88
C ILE A 199 -11.79 -7.58 -10.36
N ARG A 200 -10.99 -8.59 -10.65
CA ARG A 200 -10.98 -9.26 -11.94
C ARG A 200 -11.51 -10.69 -11.77
N SER A 201 -12.82 -10.90 -11.93
CA SER A 201 -13.44 -12.18 -11.56
C SER A 201 -13.08 -13.37 -12.46
N LYS A 202 -12.47 -13.09 -13.63
CA LYS A 202 -11.91 -14.11 -14.52
C LYS A 202 -10.38 -14.07 -14.60
N GLU A 203 -9.72 -13.49 -13.60
CA GLU A 203 -8.26 -13.47 -13.50
C GLU A 203 -7.68 -14.88 -13.53
N ASN A 204 -6.62 -15.08 -14.32
CA ASN A 204 -6.00 -16.37 -14.56
C ASN A 204 -4.48 -16.31 -14.75
N GLY A 205 -3.81 -15.22 -14.34
CA GLY A 205 -2.35 -15.11 -14.37
C GLY A 205 -1.68 -16.20 -13.54
N GLN A 206 -0.82 -17.01 -14.17
CA GLN A 206 -0.22 -18.20 -13.55
C GLN A 206 1.11 -17.89 -12.86
N ASN A 207 1.93 -17.01 -13.44
CA ASN A 207 3.22 -16.56 -12.95
C ASN A 207 3.68 -15.33 -13.76
N SER A 208 4.87 -14.78 -13.52
CA SER A 208 5.41 -13.61 -14.23
C SER A 208 5.52 -13.78 -15.75
N GLU A 209 5.57 -15.01 -16.26
CA GLU A 209 5.79 -15.31 -17.68
C GLU A 209 4.51 -15.75 -18.42
N SER A 210 3.46 -16.12 -17.69
CA SER A 210 2.23 -16.67 -18.28
C SER A 210 0.97 -16.05 -17.71
N SER A 211 0.24 -15.34 -18.57
CA SER A 211 -1.05 -14.71 -18.24
C SER A 211 -2.21 -15.69 -18.06
N GLY A 212 -2.00 -16.98 -18.37
CA GLY A 212 -3.07 -17.98 -18.43
C GLY A 212 -4.23 -17.62 -19.36
N GLY A 213 -4.03 -16.68 -20.31
CA GLY A 213 -5.04 -16.21 -21.24
C GLY A 213 -5.97 -15.10 -20.73
N ASN A 214 -5.96 -14.79 -19.43
CA ASN A 214 -6.71 -13.66 -18.89
C ASN A 214 -6.06 -13.05 -17.64
N SER A 215 -5.10 -12.15 -17.85
CA SER A 215 -4.51 -11.32 -16.81
C SER A 215 -4.43 -9.87 -17.25
N TYR A 216 -4.52 -8.95 -16.29
CA TYR A 216 -4.09 -7.56 -16.42
C TYR A 216 -4.06 -6.89 -15.04
N TYR A 217 -3.72 -5.59 -15.01
CA TYR A 217 -3.93 -4.76 -13.83
C TYR A 217 -5.42 -4.63 -13.50
N ASN A 218 -5.76 -4.59 -12.21
CA ASN A 218 -7.09 -4.19 -11.76
C ASN A 218 -7.27 -2.68 -11.98
N ILE A 219 -6.24 -1.91 -11.64
CA ILE A 219 -6.16 -0.47 -11.90
C ILE A 219 -4.89 -0.13 -12.67
N LEU A 220 -5.04 0.61 -13.77
CA LEU A 220 -3.96 1.26 -14.50
C LEU A 220 -4.10 2.77 -14.36
N ASN A 221 -3.20 3.42 -13.62
CA ASN A 221 -3.23 4.83 -13.31
C ASN A 221 -2.12 5.61 -13.99
N HIS A 222 -2.49 6.35 -15.04
CA HIS A 222 -1.67 7.34 -15.76
C HIS A 222 -2.13 8.78 -15.46
N GLY A 223 -2.98 8.95 -14.44
CA GLY A 223 -3.57 10.21 -14.01
C GLY A 223 -3.34 10.46 -12.53
N GLU A 224 -4.28 11.15 -11.90
CA GLU A 224 -4.33 11.36 -10.45
C GLU A 224 -5.38 10.43 -9.84
N MET A 225 -5.00 9.68 -8.81
CA MET A 225 -5.91 8.78 -8.11
C MET A 225 -5.83 8.94 -6.60
N THR A 226 -6.99 8.99 -5.96
CA THR A 226 -7.14 8.88 -4.50
C THR A 226 -7.99 7.67 -4.14
N ILE A 227 -7.49 6.80 -3.27
CA ILE A 227 -8.21 5.64 -2.74
C ILE A 227 -8.43 5.82 -1.24
N ASN A 228 -9.68 5.72 -0.80
CA ASN A 228 -10.09 5.95 0.59
C ASN A 228 -10.36 4.64 1.36
N PRO A 229 -10.44 4.68 2.72
CA PRO A 229 -10.36 3.49 3.57
C PRO A 229 -11.38 2.36 3.34
N ASN A 230 -12.54 2.64 2.74
CA ASN A 230 -13.60 1.64 2.54
C ASN A 230 -13.47 0.89 1.20
N VAL A 231 -12.38 1.10 0.48
CA VAL A 231 -12.10 0.42 -0.79
C VAL A 231 -11.42 -0.93 -0.55
N GLU A 232 -11.88 -1.95 -1.27
CA GLU A 232 -11.23 -3.25 -1.36
C GLU A 232 -10.82 -3.52 -2.81
N ILE A 233 -9.57 -3.91 -3.02
CA ILE A 233 -9.06 -4.32 -4.34
C ILE A 233 -8.37 -5.66 -4.18
N SER A 234 -8.83 -6.65 -4.93
CA SER A 234 -8.27 -8.00 -4.86
C SER A 234 -8.14 -8.65 -6.23
N GLN A 235 -7.08 -9.43 -6.41
CA GLN A 235 -6.88 -10.31 -7.54
C GLN A 235 -5.97 -11.48 -7.15
N ASN A 236 -6.25 -12.68 -7.64
CA ASN A 236 -5.49 -13.89 -7.31
C ASN A 236 -4.46 -14.29 -8.38
N GLY A 237 -4.32 -13.50 -9.45
CA GLY A 237 -3.36 -13.76 -10.52
C GLY A 237 -1.92 -13.39 -10.15
N HIS A 238 -0.97 -14.12 -10.73
CA HIS A 238 0.47 -13.99 -10.47
C HIS A 238 1.26 -13.38 -11.65
N TYR A 239 0.59 -12.88 -12.69
CA TYR A 239 1.23 -12.33 -13.90
C TYR A 239 1.34 -10.81 -13.89
N SER A 240 0.23 -10.10 -13.66
CA SER A 240 0.22 -8.64 -13.59
C SER A 240 0.19 -8.15 -12.14
N SER A 241 0.79 -6.97 -11.89
CA SER A 241 0.53 -6.23 -10.65
C SER A 241 -0.95 -5.91 -10.51
N MET A 242 -1.42 -5.63 -9.29
CA MET A 242 -2.82 -5.31 -9.06
C MET A 242 -3.13 -3.85 -9.39
N ILE A 243 -2.31 -2.93 -8.88
CA ILE A 243 -2.33 -1.53 -9.26
C ILE A 243 -1.01 -1.19 -9.93
N ALA A 244 -1.06 -0.64 -11.14
CA ALA A 244 0.07 0.01 -11.79
C ALA A 244 -0.17 1.51 -11.81
N ASN A 245 0.73 2.27 -11.18
CA ASN A 245 0.76 3.72 -11.17
C ASN A 245 1.99 4.19 -11.92
N GLY A 246 1.85 5.02 -12.95
CA GLY A 246 2.97 5.41 -13.80
C GLY A 246 3.09 4.63 -15.09
N TYR A 247 4.24 4.77 -15.73
CA TYR A 247 4.48 4.23 -17.06
C TYR A 247 5.41 3.03 -17.03
N TYR A 248 5.07 2.02 -17.84
CA TYR A 248 5.96 0.87 -18.04
C TYR A 248 7.26 1.29 -18.74
N ASP A 249 7.16 2.24 -19.65
CA ASP A 249 8.27 2.91 -20.30
C ASP A 249 7.83 4.35 -20.58
N TYR A 250 8.39 5.29 -19.83
CA TYR A 250 8.02 6.70 -19.92
C TYR A 250 8.08 7.25 -21.35
N THR A 251 9.02 6.76 -22.17
CA THR A 251 9.27 7.27 -23.53
C THR A 251 8.40 6.60 -24.60
N ASN A 252 7.62 5.60 -24.23
CA ASN A 252 6.78 4.87 -25.17
C ASN A 252 5.68 5.76 -25.76
N THR A 253 5.48 5.68 -27.08
CA THR A 253 4.46 6.49 -27.77
C THR A 253 3.05 5.89 -27.70
N ASN A 254 2.90 4.65 -27.20
CA ASN A 254 1.60 4.10 -26.87
C ASN A 254 1.13 4.66 -25.51
N PRO A 255 0.00 5.37 -25.44
CA PRO A 255 -0.46 6.01 -24.20
C PRO A 255 -0.81 5.02 -23.08
N ARG A 256 -0.96 3.72 -23.37
CA ARG A 256 -1.12 2.71 -22.32
C ARG A 256 0.19 2.30 -21.66
N ASN A 257 1.33 2.55 -22.31
CA ASN A 257 2.65 2.13 -21.85
C ASN A 257 3.53 3.31 -21.42
N GLY A 258 3.36 4.48 -22.05
CA GLY A 258 4.21 5.66 -21.84
C GLY A 258 3.47 6.99 -21.84
N TYR A 259 4.21 8.04 -21.50
CA TYR A 259 3.69 9.40 -21.45
C TYR A 259 3.48 9.96 -22.85
N VAL A 260 2.25 10.39 -23.13
CA VAL A 260 1.87 11.04 -24.38
C VAL A 260 1.21 12.38 -24.05
N SER A 261 1.91 13.46 -24.39
CA SER A 261 1.44 14.83 -24.18
C SER A 261 0.02 15.03 -24.70
N GLY A 262 -0.84 15.65 -23.87
CA GLY A 262 -2.25 15.86 -24.18
C GLY A 262 -3.17 14.64 -24.01
N THR A 263 -2.63 13.45 -23.69
CA THR A 263 -3.41 12.21 -23.52
C THR A 263 -3.44 11.70 -22.08
N ASN A 264 -2.33 11.81 -21.35
CA ASN A 264 -2.20 11.36 -19.96
C ASN A 264 -1.37 12.36 -19.11
N HIS A 265 -1.15 12.08 -17.83
CA HIS A 265 -0.45 13.00 -16.92
C HIS A 265 1.06 12.81 -16.99
N GLN A 266 1.82 13.90 -17.03
CA GLN A 266 3.28 13.82 -17.03
C GLN A 266 3.82 13.08 -15.80
N ASN A 267 3.22 13.35 -14.63
CA ASN A 267 3.57 12.71 -13.37
C ASN A 267 2.29 12.08 -12.77
N PRO A 268 1.98 10.80 -13.08
CA PRO A 268 0.86 10.12 -12.45
C PRO A 268 1.02 10.06 -10.94
N SER A 269 -0.08 10.24 -10.21
CA SER A 269 -0.06 10.23 -8.74
C SER A 269 -1.10 9.28 -8.17
N LEU A 270 -0.71 8.54 -7.14
CA LEU A 270 -1.57 7.66 -6.38
C LEU A 270 -1.44 7.97 -4.89
N ILE A 271 -2.55 8.38 -4.27
CA ILE A 271 -2.67 8.58 -2.83
C ILE A 271 -3.60 7.51 -2.26
N ILE A 272 -3.10 6.72 -1.32
CA ILE A 272 -3.87 5.69 -0.61
C ILE A 272 -4.05 6.14 0.84
N ASN A 273 -5.28 6.44 1.23
CA ASN A 273 -5.65 6.86 2.58
C ASN A 273 -6.02 5.70 3.51
N GLY A 274 -6.17 4.49 2.95
CA GLY A 274 -6.60 3.27 3.63
C GLY A 274 -7.13 2.26 2.62
N GLY A 275 -7.73 1.18 3.11
CA GLY A 275 -8.33 0.13 2.27
C GLY A 275 -7.67 -1.22 2.46
N THR A 276 -8.19 -2.22 1.75
CA THR A 276 -7.66 -3.59 1.74
C THR A 276 -7.22 -3.98 0.33
N PHE A 277 -5.97 -4.42 0.21
CA PHE A 277 -5.30 -4.69 -1.06
C PHE A 277 -4.69 -6.10 -1.01
N ALA A 278 -5.19 -7.03 -1.82
CA ALA A 278 -4.79 -8.44 -1.75
C ALA A 278 -4.45 -9.04 -3.12
N GLY A 279 -3.19 -9.47 -3.25
CA GLY A 279 -2.68 -10.28 -4.35
C GLY A 279 -2.00 -9.49 -5.47
N GLY A 280 -2.03 -10.06 -6.68
CA GLY A 280 -1.23 -9.65 -7.84
C GLY A 280 0.20 -10.21 -7.87
N LEU A 281 0.93 -9.97 -8.96
CA LEU A 281 2.38 -10.13 -8.99
C LEU A 281 3.00 -9.21 -7.92
N ASN A 282 2.77 -7.90 -8.09
CA ASN A 282 2.94 -6.89 -7.05
C ASN A 282 1.58 -6.34 -6.64
N THR A 283 1.38 -6.06 -5.35
CA THR A 283 0.11 -5.46 -4.89
C THR A 283 0.01 -4.02 -5.40
N ILE A 284 1.08 -3.23 -5.23
CA ILE A 284 1.24 -1.91 -5.84
C ILE A 284 2.54 -1.89 -6.63
N LYS A 285 2.49 -1.45 -7.89
CA LYS A 285 3.65 -1.08 -8.70
C LYS A 285 3.62 0.42 -8.96
N ASN A 286 4.62 1.14 -8.46
CA ASN A 286 4.87 2.54 -8.77
C ASN A 286 6.00 2.63 -9.80
N ASP A 287 5.64 2.91 -11.04
CA ASP A 287 6.47 2.80 -12.23
C ASP A 287 7.03 4.17 -12.66
N ASP A 288 7.56 4.27 -13.88
CA ASP A 288 8.24 5.47 -14.34
C ASP A 288 7.40 6.75 -14.21
N GLY A 289 8.04 7.81 -13.72
CA GLY A 289 7.48 9.17 -13.61
C GLY A 289 6.42 9.33 -12.53
N ALA A 290 6.12 8.28 -11.76
CA ALA A 290 4.99 8.27 -10.85
C ALA A 290 5.32 8.57 -9.39
N GLN A 291 4.34 9.16 -8.71
CA GLN A 291 4.39 9.45 -7.30
C GLN A 291 3.36 8.61 -6.54
N LEU A 292 3.83 7.92 -5.50
CA LEU A 292 3.00 7.12 -4.61
C LEU A 292 3.08 7.67 -3.18
N VAL A 293 1.92 7.87 -2.55
CA VAL A 293 1.82 8.16 -1.11
C VAL A 293 0.85 7.18 -0.46
N ILE A 294 1.33 6.39 0.49
CA ILE A 294 0.51 5.49 1.31
C ILE A 294 0.43 6.08 2.72
N ASN A 295 -0.75 6.57 3.09
CA ASN A 295 -1.03 7.07 4.43
C ASN A 295 -1.42 5.94 5.39
N ASP A 296 -2.21 4.96 4.92
CA ASP A 296 -2.63 3.79 5.68
C ASP A 296 -3.16 2.68 4.75
N GLY A 297 -3.52 1.52 5.30
CA GLY A 297 -4.16 0.40 4.59
C GLY A 297 -3.61 -0.96 4.99
N THR A 298 -4.21 -2.04 4.48
CA THR A 298 -3.70 -3.40 4.63
C THR A 298 -3.34 -3.97 3.26
N PHE A 299 -2.08 -4.36 3.09
CA PHE A 299 -1.52 -4.86 1.84
C PHE A 299 -1.00 -6.28 2.04
N THR A 300 -1.48 -7.22 1.25
CA THR A 300 -1.03 -8.62 1.29
C THR A 300 -0.65 -9.08 -0.11
N ASN A 301 0.61 -9.47 -0.29
CA ASN A 301 1.09 -10.02 -1.56
C ASN A 301 1.33 -11.54 -1.47
N MET A 302 1.15 -12.23 -2.59
CA MET A 302 1.26 -13.69 -2.70
C MET A 302 2.35 -14.17 -3.66
N SER A 303 2.97 -13.26 -4.44
CA SER A 303 3.86 -13.60 -5.55
C SER A 303 5.27 -13.01 -5.41
N GLN A 304 5.40 -11.69 -5.36
CA GLN A 304 6.67 -10.95 -5.39
C GLN A 304 6.76 -9.92 -4.26
N ALA A 305 6.11 -8.75 -4.40
CA ALA A 305 6.20 -7.65 -3.44
C ALA A 305 4.85 -6.98 -3.12
N THR A 306 4.67 -6.48 -1.89
CA THR A 306 3.51 -5.60 -1.60
C THR A 306 3.65 -4.24 -2.29
N VAL A 307 4.85 -3.64 -2.27
CA VAL A 307 5.13 -2.38 -2.95
C VAL A 307 6.40 -2.54 -3.76
N GLN A 308 6.27 -2.46 -5.08
CA GLN A 308 7.40 -2.27 -5.99
C GLN A 308 7.46 -0.79 -6.40
N ASN A 309 8.63 -0.17 -6.31
CA ASN A 309 8.85 1.22 -6.67
C ASN A 309 10.04 1.39 -7.62
N HIS A 310 9.81 2.05 -8.74
CA HIS A 310 10.80 2.49 -9.72
C HIS A 310 11.02 4.01 -9.67
N HIS A 311 10.03 4.81 -9.26
CA HIS A 311 10.18 6.26 -9.18
C HIS A 311 10.16 6.79 -7.74
N VAL A 312 9.12 7.54 -7.33
CA VAL A 312 9.08 8.20 -6.02
C VAL A 312 7.93 7.66 -5.18
N ALA A 313 8.22 7.11 -4.00
CA ALA A 313 7.24 6.57 -3.08
C ALA A 313 7.43 7.04 -1.62
N GLU A 314 6.32 7.25 -0.93
CA GLU A 314 6.29 7.55 0.50
C GLU A 314 5.30 6.62 1.23
N ILE A 315 5.79 5.92 2.26
CA ILE A 315 4.97 5.12 3.17
C ILE A 315 4.94 5.80 4.53
N LYS A 316 3.75 6.20 4.99
CA LYS A 316 3.53 6.84 6.29
C LYS A 316 2.86 5.93 7.31
N GLY A 317 2.15 4.91 6.84
CA GLY A 317 1.37 3.99 7.68
C GLY A 317 0.95 2.73 6.91
N GLY A 318 0.08 1.94 7.53
CA GLY A 318 -0.40 0.68 6.96
C GLY A 318 0.29 -0.57 7.48
N THR A 319 -0.27 -1.72 7.11
CA THR A 319 0.27 -3.06 7.40
C THR A 319 0.56 -3.79 6.11
N PHE A 320 1.79 -4.27 5.95
CA PHE A 320 2.28 -4.92 4.75
C PHE A 320 2.70 -6.35 5.09
N ASN A 321 2.11 -7.33 4.42
CA ASN A 321 2.34 -8.74 4.68
C ASN A 321 2.67 -9.49 3.39
N THR A 322 3.50 -10.52 3.53
CA THR A 322 3.72 -11.50 2.46
C THR A 322 3.08 -12.84 2.83
N THR A 323 2.63 -13.55 1.81
CA THR A 323 2.08 -14.90 1.88
C THR A 323 2.56 -15.72 0.68
N GLY A 324 2.32 -17.03 0.67
CA GLY A 324 2.69 -17.86 -0.48
C GLY A 324 4.19 -17.78 -0.79
N SER A 325 4.55 -17.42 -2.02
CA SER A 325 5.94 -17.27 -2.46
C SER A 325 6.52 -15.86 -2.27
N ALA A 326 5.69 -14.87 -1.91
CA ALA A 326 6.15 -13.51 -1.74
C ALA A 326 7.14 -13.40 -0.57
N GLN A 327 8.21 -12.65 -0.80
CA GLN A 327 9.23 -12.40 0.23
C GLN A 327 9.37 -10.92 0.56
N TYR A 328 9.02 -10.03 -0.36
CA TYR A 328 9.31 -8.61 -0.22
C TYR A 328 8.06 -7.84 0.22
N VAL A 329 8.22 -6.97 1.23
CA VAL A 329 7.24 -5.92 1.49
C VAL A 329 7.61 -4.62 0.79
N VAL A 330 8.90 -4.45 0.52
CA VAL A 330 9.46 -3.35 -0.26
C VAL A 330 10.42 -3.95 -1.29
N ASP A 331 10.16 -3.62 -2.55
CA ASP A 331 11.07 -3.81 -3.68
C ASP A 331 11.31 -2.42 -4.31
N ASN A 332 12.48 -1.85 -4.08
CA ASN A 332 12.79 -0.48 -4.48
C ASN A 332 13.96 -0.48 -5.46
N GLU A 333 13.68 -0.15 -6.71
CA GLU A 333 14.58 -0.25 -7.84
C GLU A 333 14.82 1.15 -8.43
N GLY A 334 16.06 1.47 -8.83
CA GLY A 334 16.36 2.78 -9.40
C GLY A 334 17.67 2.85 -10.17
N HIS A 335 17.71 3.69 -11.20
CA HIS A 335 18.83 3.80 -12.14
C HIS A 335 19.54 5.16 -12.05
N ASN A 336 20.87 5.14 -12.08
CA ASN A 336 21.65 6.39 -12.05
C ASN A 336 21.35 7.27 -13.27
N GLY A 337 20.99 8.53 -13.01
CA GLY A 337 20.73 9.51 -14.06
C GLY A 337 19.41 9.30 -14.82
N ALA A 338 18.55 8.38 -14.38
CA ALA A 338 17.23 8.17 -14.97
C ALA A 338 16.22 9.15 -14.37
N ALA A 339 15.82 10.16 -15.14
CA ALA A 339 14.94 11.22 -14.65
C ALA A 339 13.55 10.74 -14.20
N ASN A 340 13.07 9.61 -14.74
CA ASN A 340 11.75 9.06 -14.47
C ASN A 340 11.80 7.71 -13.74
N ASP A 341 12.97 7.23 -13.31
CA ASP A 341 13.16 5.91 -12.67
C ASP A 341 14.21 6.03 -11.55
N LEU A 342 13.84 6.82 -10.53
CA LEU A 342 14.76 7.31 -9.48
C LEU A 342 14.95 6.31 -8.34
N GLY A 343 14.03 5.38 -8.13
CA GLY A 343 14.01 4.45 -7.00
C GLY A 343 14.09 5.14 -5.64
N GLN A 344 13.42 6.27 -5.46
CA GLN A 344 13.41 7.05 -4.22
C GLN A 344 12.24 6.64 -3.34
N MET A 345 12.53 6.11 -2.15
CA MET A 345 11.51 5.73 -1.19
C MET A 345 11.78 6.32 0.20
N THR A 346 10.73 6.81 0.86
CA THR A 346 10.74 7.16 2.28
C THR A 346 9.73 6.32 3.05
N ILE A 347 10.13 5.79 4.21
CA ILE A 347 9.26 5.08 5.15
C ILE A 347 9.31 5.79 6.49
N SER A 348 8.17 6.35 6.91
CA SER A 348 8.02 7.09 8.17
C SER A 348 7.13 6.40 9.19
N GLY A 349 6.44 5.32 8.79
CA GLY A 349 5.59 4.54 9.68
C GLY A 349 5.05 3.26 9.02
N GLY A 350 4.16 2.58 9.74
CA GLY A 350 3.56 1.30 9.33
C GLY A 350 4.21 0.07 9.96
N THR A 351 3.65 -1.10 9.66
CA THR A 351 4.14 -2.42 10.07
C THR A 351 4.48 -3.24 8.82
N LEU A 352 5.75 -3.58 8.64
CA LEU A 352 6.30 -4.20 7.44
C LEU A 352 6.80 -5.62 7.76
N ASN A 353 5.96 -6.61 7.44
CA ASN A 353 6.19 -8.02 7.72
C ASN A 353 6.69 -8.77 6.47
N GLY A 354 7.94 -8.52 6.11
CA GLY A 354 8.66 -9.20 5.03
C GLY A 354 10.03 -8.57 4.81
N LYS A 355 10.72 -8.97 3.74
CA LYS A 355 12.05 -8.46 3.40
C LYS A 355 11.99 -7.09 2.72
N ILE A 356 13.05 -6.31 2.92
CA ILE A 356 13.32 -5.09 2.19
C ILE A 356 14.38 -5.39 1.12
N TYR A 357 14.06 -5.10 -0.13
CA TYR A 357 14.97 -5.22 -1.25
C TYR A 357 15.18 -3.84 -1.87
N VAL A 358 16.43 -3.39 -1.93
CA VAL A 358 16.82 -2.12 -2.56
C VAL A 358 17.93 -2.42 -3.56
N VAL A 359 17.70 -2.12 -4.83
CA VAL A 359 18.59 -2.52 -5.93
C VAL A 359 18.69 -1.43 -7.00
N GLY A 360 19.79 -1.46 -7.75
CA GLY A 360 20.06 -0.48 -8.80
C GLY A 360 20.89 0.69 -8.31
N ALA A 361 21.76 1.20 -9.18
CA ALA A 361 22.82 2.12 -8.80
C ALA A 361 22.33 3.53 -8.37
N GLY A 362 21.04 3.83 -8.60
CA GLY A 362 20.40 5.11 -8.21
C GLY A 362 19.35 5.00 -7.10
N ALA A 363 18.98 3.79 -6.69
CA ALA A 363 17.93 3.60 -5.69
C ALA A 363 18.35 4.16 -4.31
N SER A 364 17.40 4.77 -3.62
CA SER A 364 17.58 5.28 -2.27
C SER A 364 16.38 4.98 -1.40
N LEU A 365 16.66 4.62 -0.15
CA LEU A 365 15.65 4.37 0.88
C LEU A 365 16.02 5.15 2.14
N ALA A 366 15.05 5.89 2.67
CA ALA A 366 15.15 6.65 3.91
C ALA A 366 14.11 6.15 4.91
N VAL A 367 14.55 5.63 6.05
CA VAL A 367 13.67 5.15 7.12
C VAL A 367 13.73 6.08 8.32
N THR A 368 12.62 6.76 8.60
CA THR A 368 12.44 7.64 9.77
C THR A 368 11.50 7.03 10.81
N GLY A 369 10.76 5.98 10.48
CA GLY A 369 9.91 5.28 11.45
C GLY A 369 9.29 4.01 10.91
N GLY A 370 8.62 3.27 11.80
CA GLY A 370 7.91 2.03 11.47
C GLY A 370 8.36 0.82 12.31
N THR A 371 7.63 -0.28 12.14
CA THR A 371 7.96 -1.59 12.71
C THR A 371 8.27 -2.57 11.59
N PHE A 372 9.40 -3.27 11.68
CA PHE A 372 9.88 -4.16 10.61
C PHE A 372 10.19 -5.55 11.16
N SER A 373 9.91 -6.57 10.36
CA SER A 373 10.42 -7.93 10.63
C SER A 373 11.81 -8.19 10.06
N ASP A 374 12.23 -7.43 9.05
CA ASP A 374 13.56 -7.51 8.45
C ASP A 374 14.53 -6.51 9.11
N PRO A 375 15.59 -6.99 9.78
CA PRO A 375 16.57 -6.12 10.43
C PRO A 375 17.38 -5.26 9.43
N SER A 376 17.34 -5.56 8.12
CA SER A 376 18.02 -4.77 7.09
C SER A 376 17.51 -3.31 7.02
N ALA A 377 16.34 -3.01 7.58
CA ALA A 377 15.83 -1.64 7.76
C ALA A 377 16.84 -0.73 8.51
N LEU A 378 17.68 -1.30 9.38
CA LEU A 378 18.70 -0.56 10.13
C LEU A 378 19.79 0.08 9.26
N LEU A 379 19.94 -0.38 8.01
CA LEU A 379 20.91 0.17 7.05
C LEU A 379 20.44 1.49 6.44
N TYR A 380 19.17 1.85 6.62
CA TYR A 380 18.51 2.96 5.94
C TYR A 380 18.01 4.04 6.90
N LEU A 381 18.45 4.02 8.17
CA LEU A 381 18.04 4.99 9.18
C LEU A 381 18.41 6.42 8.75
N SER A 382 17.45 7.34 8.81
CA SER A 382 17.63 8.74 8.45
C SER A 382 16.94 9.69 9.43
N GLY A 383 17.45 10.92 9.53
CA GLY A 383 16.90 11.93 10.44
C GLY A 383 16.78 11.44 11.90
N ASN A 384 15.75 11.89 12.61
CA ASN A 384 15.41 11.48 13.97
C ASN A 384 14.63 10.14 13.98
N ALA A 385 15.16 9.11 13.31
CA ALA A 385 14.47 7.84 13.11
C ALA A 385 13.97 7.22 14.42
N ASN A 386 12.72 6.73 14.44
CA ASN A 386 12.16 5.94 15.54
C ASN A 386 11.67 4.59 15.03
N VAL A 387 12.57 3.59 15.08
CA VAL A 387 12.39 2.30 14.40
C VAL A 387 12.31 1.16 15.40
N LYS A 388 11.40 0.22 15.12
CA LYS A 388 11.26 -1.04 15.86
C LYS A 388 11.53 -2.20 14.92
N ILE A 389 12.39 -3.13 15.34
CA ILE A 389 12.58 -4.42 14.69
C ILE A 389 12.00 -5.49 15.60
N ARG A 390 11.14 -6.35 15.05
CA ARG A 390 10.64 -7.54 15.73
C ARG A 390 10.78 -8.76 14.83
N LEU A 391 11.70 -9.67 15.15
CA LEU A 391 12.00 -10.79 14.28
C LEU A 391 10.87 -11.82 14.22
N ASN A 392 10.64 -12.37 13.02
CA ASN A 392 9.75 -13.51 12.77
C ASN A 392 10.50 -14.85 12.66
N GLY A 393 11.82 -14.81 12.71
CA GLY A 393 12.71 -15.95 12.55
C GLY A 393 14.17 -15.51 12.72
N ASP A 394 15.08 -16.48 12.74
CA ASP A 394 16.51 -16.18 12.73
C ASP A 394 16.88 -15.39 11.47
N ALA A 395 17.74 -14.39 11.64
CA ALA A 395 18.06 -13.44 10.58
C ALA A 395 19.53 -13.05 10.58
N THR A 396 19.99 -12.57 9.43
CA THR A 396 21.32 -11.99 9.25
C THR A 396 21.16 -10.62 8.61
N CYS A 397 21.87 -9.62 9.13
CA CYS A 397 22.01 -8.32 8.47
C CYS A 397 23.44 -7.82 8.61
N ASN A 398 23.81 -6.81 7.83
CA ASN A 398 25.13 -6.19 7.93
C ASN A 398 25.26 -5.43 9.27
N GLY A 399 26.48 -4.97 9.57
CA GLY A 399 26.68 -4.03 10.65
C GLY A 399 25.92 -2.73 10.43
N PHE A 400 25.49 -2.08 11.51
CA PHE A 400 24.68 -0.86 11.43
C PHE A 400 25.16 0.24 12.38
N LYS A 401 24.82 1.48 12.03
CA LYS A 401 25.25 2.69 12.74
C LYS A 401 24.05 3.58 13.05
N THR A 402 23.98 4.08 14.28
CA THR A 402 22.99 5.11 14.66
C THR A 402 23.59 6.50 14.59
N GLN A 403 22.73 7.53 14.57
CA GLN A 403 23.07 8.94 14.63
C GLN A 403 22.32 9.62 15.78
N SER A 404 22.77 10.81 16.18
CA SER A 404 22.11 11.62 17.21
C SER A 404 20.63 11.85 16.86
N GLY A 405 19.74 11.73 17.84
CA GLY A 405 18.29 11.88 17.68
C GLY A 405 17.55 10.59 17.31
N GLN A 406 18.26 9.50 16.97
CA GLN A 406 17.63 8.24 16.59
C GLN A 406 17.29 7.35 17.80
N SER A 407 16.17 6.64 17.71
CA SER A 407 15.70 5.63 18.64
C SER A 407 15.50 4.30 17.93
N VAL A 408 16.14 3.24 18.42
CA VAL A 408 16.04 1.88 17.84
C VAL A 408 15.66 0.89 18.93
N GLU A 409 14.60 0.12 18.70
CA GLU A 409 14.23 -1.04 19.51
C GLU A 409 14.40 -2.33 18.70
N LEU A 410 15.26 -3.24 19.15
CA LEU A 410 15.45 -4.58 18.59
C LEU A 410 14.84 -5.61 19.53
N ASP A 411 13.64 -6.07 19.22
CA ASP A 411 13.04 -7.24 19.86
C ASP A 411 13.36 -8.48 19.03
N LEU A 412 14.35 -9.26 19.46
CA LEU A 412 14.75 -10.46 18.72
C LEU A 412 13.72 -11.58 18.84
N ASN A 413 12.69 -11.42 19.69
CA ASN A 413 11.56 -12.34 19.82
C ASN A 413 11.97 -13.82 19.97
N ASN A 414 13.00 -14.07 20.78
CA ASN A 414 13.63 -15.36 21.03
C ASN A 414 14.35 -16.00 19.83
N HIS A 415 14.63 -15.22 18.78
CA HIS A 415 15.42 -15.62 17.62
C HIS A 415 16.88 -15.17 17.72
N VAL A 416 17.68 -15.62 16.76
CA VAL A 416 19.08 -15.22 16.57
C VAL A 416 19.18 -14.14 15.49
N LEU A 417 19.77 -12.99 15.82
CA LEU A 417 20.25 -12.01 14.85
C LEU A 417 21.77 -12.13 14.70
N THR A 418 22.24 -12.46 13.51
CA THR A 418 23.67 -12.49 13.19
C THR A 418 24.08 -11.22 12.44
N LEU A 419 25.02 -10.46 13.00
CA LEU A 419 25.61 -9.31 12.34
C LEU A 419 26.78 -9.74 11.45
N ALA A 420 26.62 -9.52 10.16
CA ALA A 420 27.58 -9.87 9.11
C ALA A 420 28.34 -8.64 8.60
N LYS A 421 29.27 -8.88 7.67
CA LYS A 421 29.97 -7.83 6.92
C LYS A 421 29.04 -7.18 5.87
N PRO A 422 29.29 -5.93 5.46
CA PRO A 422 30.35 -5.04 5.94
C PRO A 422 30.14 -4.61 7.39
N THR A 423 31.25 -4.42 8.07
CA THR A 423 31.34 -3.75 9.37
C THR A 423 31.16 -2.24 9.19
N VAL A 424 30.92 -1.55 10.30
CA VAL A 424 30.72 -0.10 10.37
C VAL A 424 31.77 0.55 11.26
N GLY A 425 31.91 1.87 11.19
CA GLY A 425 32.81 2.61 12.07
C GLY A 425 33.03 4.04 11.59
N SER A 426 34.12 4.63 12.07
CA SER A 426 34.63 5.88 11.52
C SER A 426 35.22 5.63 10.13
N ALA A 427 35.13 6.63 9.25
CA ALA A 427 35.58 6.52 7.87
C ALA A 427 37.03 5.99 7.79
N GLY A 428 37.24 4.89 7.06
CA GLY A 428 38.53 4.23 6.89
C GLY A 428 38.93 3.27 8.02
N THR A 429 38.10 3.10 9.05
CA THR A 429 38.33 2.20 10.22
C THR A 429 37.05 1.45 10.60
N GLU A 430 36.25 1.06 9.61
CA GLU A 430 34.98 0.36 9.76
C GLU A 430 35.19 -1.07 10.29
N THR A 431 35.40 -1.20 11.58
CA THR A 431 35.81 -2.45 12.25
C THR A 431 34.76 -3.00 13.20
N ASN A 432 33.61 -2.33 13.35
CA ASN A 432 32.59 -2.66 14.35
C ASN A 432 31.39 -3.38 13.73
N SER A 433 30.70 -4.23 14.49
CA SER A 433 29.40 -4.75 14.04
C SER A 433 28.29 -3.73 14.26
N CYS A 434 28.35 -2.97 15.36
CA CYS A 434 27.49 -1.83 15.62
C CYS A 434 28.33 -0.62 16.01
N GLN A 435 27.98 0.56 15.49
CA GLN A 435 28.48 1.84 16.00
C GLN A 435 27.30 2.69 16.47
N LEU A 436 27.09 2.76 17.77
CA LEU A 436 25.95 3.44 18.37
C LEU A 436 26.37 4.83 18.83
N LEU A 437 26.00 5.89 18.09
CA LEU A 437 26.54 7.24 18.32
C LEU A 437 25.81 8.00 19.44
N LYS A 438 26.52 8.96 20.03
CA LYS A 438 26.01 9.87 21.06
C LYS A 438 24.73 10.57 20.59
N GLY A 439 23.78 10.70 21.50
CA GLY A 439 22.47 11.29 21.26
C GLY A 439 21.43 10.31 20.70
N SER A 440 21.79 9.06 20.44
CA SER A 440 20.82 7.99 20.14
C SER A 440 20.39 7.22 21.40
N THR A 441 19.28 6.49 21.29
CA THR A 441 18.82 5.53 22.31
C THR A 441 18.56 4.19 21.66
N VAL A 442 19.13 3.12 22.21
CA VAL A 442 19.02 1.78 21.67
C VAL A 442 18.58 0.80 22.74
N THR A 443 17.56 -0.01 22.45
CA THR A 443 17.14 -1.13 23.27
C THR A 443 17.26 -2.41 22.46
N MET A 444 17.89 -3.44 23.02
CA MET A 444 17.96 -4.77 22.42
C MET A 444 17.45 -5.79 23.46
N LYS A 445 16.55 -6.69 23.05
CA LYS A 445 15.92 -7.62 23.97
C LYS A 445 15.54 -8.96 23.35
N ASN A 446 15.25 -9.93 24.21
CA ASN A 446 14.59 -11.21 23.91
C ASN A 446 15.22 -12.02 22.76
N GLY A 447 16.33 -12.73 22.99
CA GLY A 447 16.93 -13.60 21.96
C GLY A 447 18.44 -13.56 21.97
N THR A 448 19.08 -13.88 20.84
CA THR A 448 20.55 -13.87 20.74
C THR A 448 21.03 -12.91 19.66
N LEU A 449 21.86 -11.94 20.03
CA LEU A 449 22.66 -11.16 19.08
C LEU A 449 24.02 -11.82 18.92
N ALA A 450 24.41 -12.16 17.70
CA ALA A 450 25.67 -12.84 17.38
C ALA A 450 26.49 -12.04 16.36
N SER A 451 27.81 -12.20 16.41
CA SER A 451 28.72 -11.65 15.41
C SER A 451 30.01 -12.47 15.35
N ASP A 452 30.57 -12.62 14.15
CA ASP A 452 31.90 -13.20 13.93
C ASP A 452 33.03 -12.15 13.88
N ASN A 453 32.73 -10.88 14.17
CA ASN A 453 33.72 -9.81 14.22
C ASN A 453 34.82 -10.10 15.25
N ASP A 454 36.08 -9.85 14.88
CA ASP A 454 37.28 -10.09 15.69
C ASP A 454 37.80 -8.85 16.42
N LYS A 455 37.18 -7.68 16.20
CA LYS A 455 37.52 -6.40 16.86
C LYS A 455 36.50 -6.06 17.95
N ILE A 456 35.69 -5.03 17.71
CA ILE A 456 34.67 -4.56 18.65
C ILE A 456 33.31 -4.93 18.07
N MET A 457 32.54 -5.75 18.77
CA MET A 457 31.20 -6.10 18.28
C MET A 457 30.27 -4.88 18.39
N ILE A 458 30.08 -4.34 19.60
CA ILE A 458 29.28 -3.13 19.82
C ILE A 458 30.18 -2.01 20.33
N GLN A 459 30.38 -0.99 19.51
CA GLN A 459 30.98 0.28 19.94
C GLN A 459 29.85 1.23 20.36
N ASN A 460 29.78 1.56 21.65
CA ASN A 460 28.71 2.34 22.24
C ASN A 460 29.16 3.72 22.71
N TYR A 461 28.41 4.74 22.27
CA TYR A 461 28.46 6.11 22.76
C TYR A 461 27.07 6.62 23.19
N CYS A 462 26.06 5.74 23.23
CA CYS A 462 24.65 6.08 23.37
C CYS A 462 24.04 5.57 24.69
N ASN A 463 22.77 5.91 24.93
CA ASN A 463 22.00 5.23 25.96
C ASN A 463 21.58 3.85 25.44
N LEU A 464 22.10 2.79 26.06
CA LEU A 464 21.93 1.41 25.60
C LEU A 464 21.23 0.56 26.68
N THR A 465 20.20 -0.18 26.30
CA THR A 465 19.59 -1.21 27.16
C THR A 465 19.72 -2.57 26.50
N LEU A 466 20.29 -3.53 27.21
CA LEU A 466 20.28 -4.95 26.89
C LEU A 466 19.41 -5.65 27.94
N ASP A 467 18.30 -6.26 27.52
CA ASP A 467 17.33 -6.86 28.44
C ASP A 467 16.90 -8.28 28.03
N ALA A 468 16.98 -9.22 28.96
CA ALA A 468 16.54 -10.61 28.76
C ALA A 468 17.07 -11.26 27.46
N MET A 469 18.34 -11.01 27.14
CA MET A 469 18.95 -11.49 25.89
C MET A 469 20.32 -12.16 26.10
N THR A 470 20.85 -12.73 25.02
CA THR A 470 22.23 -13.20 24.93
C THR A 470 22.98 -12.37 23.89
N VAL A 471 24.16 -11.88 24.24
CA VAL A 471 25.09 -11.23 23.30
C VAL A 471 26.31 -12.14 23.15
N LYS A 472 26.57 -12.61 21.92
CA LYS A 472 27.59 -13.61 21.61
C LYS A 472 28.62 -13.06 20.62
N GLY A 473 29.74 -12.58 21.14
CA GLY A 473 30.89 -12.09 20.38
C GLY A 473 32.14 -12.90 20.70
N LEU A 474 32.14 -14.19 20.36
CA LEU A 474 33.21 -15.12 20.77
C LEU A 474 34.57 -14.83 20.13
N ASN A 475 34.58 -14.14 18.99
CA ASN A 475 35.81 -13.74 18.31
C ASN A 475 36.24 -12.31 18.66
N ALA A 476 35.34 -11.50 19.22
CA ALA A 476 35.57 -10.09 19.45
C ALA A 476 36.57 -9.89 20.61
N LEU A 477 37.48 -8.94 20.45
CA LEU A 477 38.31 -8.45 21.55
C LEU A 477 37.44 -7.77 22.63
N TYR A 478 36.47 -6.96 22.19
CA TYR A 478 35.44 -6.37 23.03
C TYR A 478 34.06 -6.72 22.48
N VAL A 479 33.25 -7.41 23.29
CA VAL A 479 31.85 -7.64 22.90
C VAL A 479 31.07 -6.33 22.99
N LEU A 480 31.30 -5.53 24.04
CA LEU A 480 30.69 -4.22 24.21
C LEU A 480 31.72 -3.22 24.73
N SER A 481 32.14 -2.27 23.89
CA SER A 481 32.97 -1.13 24.31
C SER A 481 32.09 0.10 24.56
N ASN A 482 32.08 0.62 25.79
CA ASN A 482 31.27 1.72 26.27
C ASN A 482 32.13 2.95 26.56
N ASN A 483 31.89 4.02 25.81
CA ASN A 483 32.66 5.26 25.91
C ASN A 483 31.82 6.48 26.33
N CYS A 484 30.50 6.35 26.32
CA CYS A 484 29.55 7.41 26.69
C CYS A 484 28.16 6.83 26.94
N GLY A 485 27.37 7.53 27.76
CA GLY A 485 25.93 7.28 27.95
C GLY A 485 25.60 6.39 29.14
N ASN A 486 24.31 6.11 29.29
CA ASN A 486 23.78 5.21 30.32
C ASN A 486 23.51 3.84 29.70
N ILE A 487 24.22 2.83 30.19
CA ILE A 487 24.14 1.45 29.74
C ILE A 487 23.51 0.61 30.83
N LEU A 488 22.43 -0.09 30.47
CA LEU A 488 21.74 -1.03 31.33
C LEU A 488 21.87 -2.45 30.79
N ILE A 489 22.47 -3.35 31.58
CA ILE A 489 22.56 -4.78 31.31
C ILE A 489 21.67 -5.48 32.33
N SER A 490 20.52 -5.96 31.87
CA SER A 490 19.46 -6.52 32.71
C SER A 490 19.13 -7.94 32.25
N ASN A 491 19.20 -8.91 33.16
CA ASN A 491 18.92 -10.33 32.89
C ASN A 491 19.58 -10.86 31.60
N THR A 492 20.78 -10.37 31.29
CA THR A 492 21.43 -10.57 29.99
C THR A 492 22.70 -11.38 30.16
N THR A 493 22.93 -12.32 29.24
CA THR A 493 24.18 -13.09 29.18
C THR A 493 25.10 -12.50 28.10
N ILE A 494 26.30 -12.09 28.46
CA ILE A 494 27.33 -11.62 27.53
C ILE A 494 28.43 -12.69 27.44
N ASN A 495 28.69 -13.19 26.23
CA ASN A 495 29.68 -14.21 25.94
C ASN A 495 30.81 -13.65 25.06
N ALA A 496 31.97 -13.41 25.68
CA ALA A 496 33.21 -13.07 25.01
C ALA A 496 34.10 -14.31 24.79
N GLY A 497 35.08 -14.16 23.89
CA GLY A 497 36.16 -15.14 23.72
C GLY A 497 37.03 -15.29 24.96
N ILE A 498 37.83 -16.37 25.01
CA ILE A 498 38.76 -16.62 26.12
C ILE A 498 39.77 -15.47 26.22
N GLY A 499 39.85 -14.84 27.38
CA GLY A 499 40.75 -13.70 27.65
C GLY A 499 40.28 -12.36 27.09
N ALA A 500 39.20 -12.34 26.31
CA ALA A 500 38.60 -11.13 25.77
C ALA A 500 37.69 -10.42 26.79
N TYR A 501 37.23 -9.23 26.43
CA TYR A 501 36.41 -8.38 27.28
C TYR A 501 34.93 -8.55 26.96
N ALA A 502 34.14 -8.89 27.98
CA ALA A 502 32.68 -8.87 27.88
C ALA A 502 32.18 -7.43 27.73
N PHE A 503 32.70 -6.52 28.56
CA PHE A 503 32.54 -5.10 28.34
C PHE A 503 33.63 -4.28 29.02
N ASP A 504 33.82 -3.04 28.59
CA ASP A 504 34.62 -2.04 29.30
C ASP A 504 33.73 -0.89 29.87
N VAL A 505 34.35 -0.09 30.73
CA VAL A 505 33.87 1.23 31.13
C VAL A 505 35.00 2.20 30.81
N CYS A 506 34.97 2.76 29.60
CA CYS A 506 36.05 3.59 29.07
C CYS A 506 35.70 5.08 29.14
N GLY A 507 36.33 5.82 30.05
CA GLY A 507 36.15 7.26 30.12
C GLY A 507 36.89 7.97 28.99
N TYR A 508 36.22 8.81 28.20
CA TYR A 508 36.86 9.51 27.10
C TYR A 508 36.62 11.01 27.19
N SER A 509 37.69 11.80 27.15
CA SER A 509 37.69 13.23 27.50
C SER A 509 36.80 14.11 26.61
N THR A 510 36.42 13.65 25.41
CA THR A 510 35.49 14.37 24.53
C THR A 510 34.01 14.11 24.82
N TYR A 511 33.68 13.14 25.68
CA TYR A 511 32.30 12.77 26.00
C TYR A 511 31.91 13.21 27.41
N THR A 512 31.48 14.47 27.50
CA THR A 512 31.10 15.18 28.75
C THR A 512 29.95 14.56 29.54
N ASP A 513 29.19 13.66 28.94
CA ASP A 513 28.07 13.00 29.61
C ASP A 513 28.58 11.86 30.50
N GLY A 514 29.87 11.50 30.37
CA GLY A 514 30.48 10.37 31.06
C GLY A 514 29.97 9.02 30.55
N VAL A 515 30.44 7.97 31.20
CA VAL A 515 30.02 6.59 30.95
C VAL A 515 29.49 5.97 32.24
N LYS A 516 28.29 5.41 32.18
CA LYS A 516 27.66 4.72 33.30
C LYS A 516 27.16 3.37 32.85
N VAL A 517 27.75 2.30 33.37
CA VAL A 517 27.29 0.92 33.15
C VAL A 517 26.60 0.41 34.41
N THR A 518 25.39 -0.13 34.26
CA THR A 518 24.64 -0.77 35.35
C THR A 518 24.36 -2.23 34.99
N VAL A 519 24.81 -3.15 35.82
CA VAL A 519 24.54 -4.59 35.69
C VAL A 519 23.60 -5.03 36.79
N LYS A 520 22.47 -5.65 36.44
CA LYS A 520 21.45 -6.07 37.41
C LYS A 520 20.78 -7.39 37.06
N GLY A 521 19.95 -7.86 38.00
CA GLY A 521 19.14 -9.07 37.84
C GLY A 521 19.99 -10.33 37.75
N THR A 522 19.58 -11.28 36.91
CA THR A 522 20.27 -12.57 36.73
C THR A 522 21.31 -12.53 35.60
N SER A 523 21.88 -11.36 35.31
CA SER A 523 22.85 -11.20 34.22
C SER A 523 24.10 -12.08 34.42
N ILE A 524 24.66 -12.58 33.33
CA ILE A 524 25.86 -13.44 33.33
C ILE A 524 26.91 -12.83 32.41
N ILE A 525 28.07 -12.50 32.97
CA ILE A 525 29.17 -11.84 32.28
C ILE A 525 30.31 -12.85 32.10
N ASN A 526 30.42 -13.41 30.90
CA ASN A 526 31.46 -14.36 30.49
C ASN A 526 32.53 -13.62 29.68
N GLY A 527 33.53 -13.09 30.38
CA GLY A 527 34.63 -12.31 29.81
C GLY A 527 35.15 -11.31 30.85
N ASN A 528 36.30 -10.72 30.56
CA ASN A 528 36.88 -9.71 31.43
C ASN A 528 36.04 -8.43 31.42
N VAL A 529 36.08 -7.68 32.53
CA VAL A 529 35.53 -6.33 32.64
C VAL A 529 36.69 -5.36 32.78
N GLU A 530 36.79 -4.37 31.89
CA GLU A 530 37.88 -3.39 31.91
C GLU A 530 37.43 -2.02 32.43
N LEU A 531 38.27 -1.37 33.23
CA LEU A 531 38.19 0.07 33.50
C LEU A 531 39.39 0.76 32.86
N SER A 532 39.14 1.73 31.99
CA SER A 532 40.18 2.49 31.31
C SER A 532 39.73 3.93 31.04
N LYS A 533 40.67 4.85 30.80
CA LYS A 533 40.31 6.20 30.35
C LYS A 533 41.34 6.85 29.44
N SER A 534 40.88 7.72 28.56
CA SER A 534 41.75 8.52 27.71
C SER A 534 42.56 9.54 28.52
N THR A 535 43.71 9.94 27.98
CA THR A 535 44.51 11.04 28.54
C THR A 535 43.64 12.28 28.74
N GLY A 536 43.69 12.85 29.95
CA GLY A 536 42.95 14.07 30.30
C GLY A 536 41.46 13.86 30.59
N ASN A 537 40.95 12.63 30.64
CA ASN A 537 39.54 12.42 31.02
C ASN A 537 39.28 12.79 32.49
N THR A 538 38.43 13.80 32.67
CA THR A 538 37.85 14.23 33.94
C THR A 538 36.37 13.87 34.06
N GLU A 539 35.78 13.32 32.99
CA GLU A 539 34.36 13.04 32.94
C GLU A 539 33.98 11.82 33.80
N PRO A 540 32.74 11.79 34.34
CA PRO A 540 32.29 10.72 35.22
C PRO A 540 32.40 9.34 34.59
N MET A 541 32.83 8.38 35.40
CA MET A 541 32.84 6.96 35.07
C MET A 541 32.18 6.20 36.21
N GLU A 542 31.17 5.39 35.91
CA GLU A 542 30.45 4.62 36.91
C GLU A 542 30.22 3.18 36.44
N LEU A 543 30.55 2.23 37.29
CA LEU A 543 30.15 0.82 37.18
C LEU A 543 29.28 0.45 38.38
N ASN A 544 27.97 0.40 38.18
CA ASN A 544 27.00 0.00 39.19
C ASN A 544 26.69 -1.49 39.04
N ILE A 545 26.93 -2.27 40.09
CA ILE A 545 26.66 -3.72 40.13
C ILE A 545 25.59 -3.99 41.19
N GLU A 546 24.37 -4.21 40.71
CA GLU A 546 23.19 -4.48 41.51
C GLU A 546 22.89 -5.98 41.58
N GLY A 547 23.51 -6.80 40.72
CA GLY A 547 23.36 -8.26 40.70
C GLY A 547 24.16 -8.92 39.59
N GLY A 548 23.92 -10.21 39.38
CA GLY A 548 24.53 -11.00 38.31
C GLY A 548 25.75 -11.83 38.71
N THR A 549 26.27 -12.60 37.75
CA THR A 549 27.46 -13.45 37.89
C THR A 549 28.54 -12.99 36.94
N PHE A 550 29.74 -12.73 37.47
CA PHE A 550 30.91 -12.30 36.72
C PHE A 550 31.95 -13.42 36.74
N ASN A 551 32.15 -14.04 35.59
CA ASN A 551 33.05 -15.19 35.46
C ASN A 551 34.48 -14.79 35.04
N GLY A 552 34.68 -13.61 34.43
CA GLY A 552 36.00 -13.10 34.06
C GLY A 552 36.61 -12.12 35.08
N ASN A 553 37.82 -11.68 34.79
CA ASN A 553 38.61 -10.83 35.68
C ASN A 553 38.15 -9.37 35.62
N LEU A 554 38.32 -8.63 36.71
CA LEU A 554 38.38 -7.18 36.66
C LEU A 554 39.78 -6.76 36.22
N VAL A 555 39.85 -6.00 35.13
CA VAL A 555 41.10 -5.45 34.58
C VAL A 555 41.06 -3.94 34.76
N VAL A 556 41.97 -3.41 35.56
CA VAL A 556 42.08 -1.96 35.80
C VAL A 556 43.31 -1.47 35.07
N ASP A 557 43.09 -0.67 34.02
CA ASP A 557 44.19 -0.07 33.26
C ASP A 557 44.98 0.93 34.12
N SER A 558 46.25 1.11 33.77
CA SER A 558 47.18 2.05 34.42
C SER A 558 46.71 3.50 34.41
N SER A 559 45.78 3.88 33.51
CA SER A 559 45.14 5.19 33.51
C SER A 559 44.23 5.43 34.71
N ILE A 560 43.80 4.40 35.43
CA ILE A 560 42.90 4.49 36.58
C ILE A 560 43.69 4.51 37.89
N THR A 561 43.66 5.63 38.60
CA THR A 561 44.35 5.80 39.88
C THR A 561 43.52 5.35 41.10
N ASN A 562 42.20 5.29 40.96
CA ASN A 562 41.29 4.85 42.02
C ASN A 562 40.05 4.15 41.45
N ALA A 563 40.08 2.81 41.36
CA ALA A 563 38.93 2.03 40.89
C ALA A 563 37.74 2.05 41.87
N SER A 564 37.99 2.26 43.18
CA SER A 564 36.94 2.25 44.21
C SER A 564 35.97 3.43 44.10
N SER A 565 36.36 4.53 43.45
CA SER A 565 35.46 5.65 43.17
C SER A 565 34.59 5.44 41.93
N ILE A 566 34.87 4.42 41.12
CA ILE A 566 34.14 4.10 39.87
C ILE A 566 33.16 2.95 40.11
N ILE A 567 33.57 1.94 40.89
CA ILE A 567 32.78 0.73 41.11
C ILE A 567 31.90 0.89 42.35
N ASN A 568 30.59 0.73 42.15
CA ASN A 568 29.59 0.71 43.21
C ASN A 568 28.85 -0.63 43.21
N VAL A 569 28.98 -1.39 44.30
CA VAL A 569 28.28 -2.68 44.47
C VAL A 569 27.18 -2.52 45.52
N THR A 570 25.92 -2.60 45.10
CA THR A 570 24.75 -2.44 45.98
C THR A 570 24.04 -3.76 46.26
N GLY A 571 24.08 -4.72 45.32
CA GLY A 571 23.45 -6.03 45.47
C GLY A 571 24.38 -7.14 45.97
N THR A 572 24.02 -8.39 45.66
CA THR A 572 24.77 -9.62 46.01
C THR A 572 25.26 -10.36 44.74
N PRO A 573 26.16 -9.74 43.94
CA PRO A 573 26.73 -10.40 42.76
C PRO A 573 27.66 -11.56 43.14
N SER A 574 27.87 -12.49 42.20
CA SER A 574 28.89 -13.54 42.31
C SER A 574 30.10 -13.19 41.44
N PHE A 575 31.28 -13.05 42.05
CA PHE A 575 32.55 -12.82 41.34
C PHE A 575 33.44 -14.07 41.38
N LYS A 576 33.77 -14.62 40.21
CA LYS A 576 34.65 -15.81 40.10
C LYS A 576 36.06 -15.50 39.58
N GLY A 577 36.21 -14.44 38.79
CA GLY A 577 37.52 -14.01 38.28
C GLY A 577 38.34 -13.25 39.33
N THR A 578 39.59 -12.92 38.98
CA THR A 578 40.50 -12.16 39.83
C THR A 578 40.22 -10.65 39.77
N GLY A 579 40.76 -9.89 40.72
CA GLY A 579 40.65 -8.42 40.75
C GLY A 579 39.40 -7.90 41.46
N TRP A 580 38.43 -8.77 41.76
CA TRP A 580 37.18 -8.42 42.43
C TRP A 580 37.24 -8.48 43.97
N ASP A 581 38.37 -8.82 44.57
CA ASP A 581 38.45 -9.18 46.00
C ASP A 581 37.98 -8.06 46.94
N SER A 582 38.27 -6.80 46.61
CA SER A 582 37.81 -5.63 47.36
C SER A 582 36.31 -5.37 47.26
N TYR A 583 35.59 -6.09 46.39
CA TYR A 583 34.18 -5.88 46.07
C TYR A 583 33.31 -7.10 46.42
N LYS A 584 33.91 -8.18 46.93
CA LYS A 584 33.19 -9.32 47.51
C LYS A 584 32.66 -8.88 48.87
N LYS A 585 31.33 -8.84 49.02
CA LYS A 585 30.67 -8.57 50.30
C LYS A 585 30.48 -9.85 51.10
#